data_AF-Q9AGW6-F1
#
_entry.id   AF-Q9AGW6-F1
#
_cell.length_a   1.000
_cell.length_b   1.000
_cell.length_c   1.000
_cell.angle_alpha   90.00
_cell.angle_beta   90.00
_cell.angle_gamma   90.00
#
_symmetry.space_group_name_H-M   'P 1'
#
loop_
_entity.id
_entity.type
_entity.pdbx_description
1 polymer ?
#
loop_
_entity_poly.entity_id
_entity_poly.type
_entity_poly.pdbx_seq_one_letter_code
_entity_poly.pdbx_strand_id
1 'polypeptide(L)'
;NASCAVVLGQKSFDFVEMNQGVYYPSASSLSMPYGVAVAGDWLVVADTANSRLLGWKKPESILSLQGVMADGLAGQINFQSKGENRNFGLPKRDSLNWCYGIKICGNTAVIADSGNNRILLWQFNNL
;
A
#
# COMPACT_ATOMS: atom_id res chain seq x y z
N ASN A 1 18.33 -3.32 23.15
CA ASN A 1 17.48 -3.27 21.94
C ASN A 1 16.04 -2.99 22.34
N ALA A 2 15.40 -2.01 21.71
CA ALA A 2 13.97 -1.73 21.93
C ALA A 2 13.11 -2.63 21.04
N SER A 3 11.98 -3.10 21.55
CA SER A 3 10.98 -3.84 20.77
C SER A 3 10.32 -2.94 19.73
N CYS A 4 9.79 -3.55 18.65
CA CYS A 4 8.97 -2.84 17.68
C CYS A 4 7.73 -2.24 18.37
N ALA A 5 7.37 -1.01 18.00
CA ALA A 5 6.27 -0.28 18.64
C ALA A 5 4.89 -0.58 18.05
N VAL A 6 4.81 -0.76 16.72
CA VAL A 6 3.53 -0.92 15.99
C VAL A 6 3.68 -1.86 14.79
N VAL A 7 2.61 -2.58 14.47
CA VAL A 7 2.44 -3.31 13.21
C VAL A 7 1.25 -2.76 12.42
N LEU A 8 1.49 -2.44 11.14
CA LEU A 8 0.45 -2.07 10.17
C LEU A 8 0.07 -3.27 9.32
N GLY A 9 -1.19 -3.34 8.91
CA GLY A 9 -1.70 -4.44 8.07
C GLY A 9 -2.11 -5.69 8.85
N GLN A 10 -1.80 -5.78 10.15
CA GLN A 10 -2.12 -6.90 11.03
C GLN A 10 -2.76 -6.44 12.34
N LYS A 11 -3.51 -7.34 12.99
CA LYS A 11 -4.22 -7.05 14.25
C LYS A 11 -3.27 -6.92 15.44
N SER A 12 -2.23 -7.76 15.47
CA SER A 12 -1.14 -7.73 16.45
C SER A 12 0.13 -8.35 15.85
N PHE A 13 1.21 -8.37 16.61
CA PHE A 13 2.51 -8.93 16.19
C PHE A 13 2.49 -10.45 15.93
N ASP A 14 1.47 -11.15 16.44
CA ASP A 14 1.36 -12.62 16.33
C ASP A 14 0.49 -13.08 15.15
N PHE A 15 -0.05 -12.14 14.35
CA PHE A 15 -0.83 -12.44 13.15
C PHE A 15 0.00 -12.21 11.89
N VAL A 16 -0.02 -13.19 10.99
CA VAL A 16 0.79 -13.17 9.76
C VAL A 16 -0.02 -13.44 8.48
N GLU A 17 -1.30 -13.77 8.62
CA GLU A 17 -2.13 -14.16 7.49
C GLU A 17 -2.36 -13.00 6.52
N MET A 18 -2.33 -13.31 5.22
CA MET A 18 -2.67 -12.35 4.17
C MET A 18 -4.06 -11.79 4.41
N ASN A 19 -4.20 -10.47 4.30
CA ASN A 19 -5.46 -9.78 4.58
C ASN A 19 -6.06 -10.13 5.95
N GLN A 20 -5.23 -10.42 6.95
CA GLN A 20 -5.68 -10.84 8.29
C GLN A 20 -6.55 -12.12 8.28
N GLY A 21 -6.37 -12.98 7.28
CA GLY A 21 -7.06 -14.27 7.15
C GLY A 21 -8.44 -14.21 6.49
N VAL A 22 -8.83 -13.07 5.90
CA VAL A 22 -10.10 -12.95 5.17
C VAL A 22 -9.91 -12.80 3.67
N TYR A 23 -10.93 -13.18 2.89
CA TYR A 23 -10.84 -13.18 1.43
C TYR A 23 -10.72 -11.77 0.85
N TYR A 24 -11.54 -10.83 1.31
CA TYR A 24 -11.51 -9.44 0.85
C TYR A 24 -10.57 -8.61 1.73
N PRO A 25 -9.68 -7.79 1.14
CA PRO A 25 -8.88 -6.88 1.92
C PRO A 25 -9.73 -5.80 2.59
N SER A 26 -9.12 -5.08 3.53
CA SER A 26 -9.66 -3.87 4.13
C SER A 26 -8.63 -2.73 4.04
N ALA A 27 -8.97 -1.55 4.56
CA ALA A 27 -8.02 -0.44 4.68
C ALA A 27 -6.92 -0.70 5.73
N SER A 28 -7.12 -1.65 6.65
CA SER A 28 -6.17 -1.99 7.71
C SER A 28 -5.45 -3.32 7.48
N SER A 29 -5.58 -3.92 6.28
CA SER A 29 -4.98 -5.21 5.94
C SER A 29 -4.00 -5.08 4.76
N LEU A 30 -2.96 -5.91 4.79
CA LEU A 30 -1.95 -6.01 3.74
C LEU A 30 -1.78 -7.46 3.29
N SER A 31 -1.20 -7.64 2.11
CA SER A 31 -0.96 -8.92 1.46
C SER A 31 0.33 -8.84 0.64
N MET A 32 1.40 -9.45 1.18
CA MET A 32 2.75 -9.41 0.62
C MET A 32 3.27 -7.98 0.35
N PRO A 33 3.37 -7.10 1.37
CA PRO A 33 3.78 -5.72 1.15
C PRO A 33 5.29 -5.60 0.89
N TYR A 34 5.73 -5.57 -0.37
CA TYR A 34 7.15 -5.60 -0.73
C TYR A 34 7.82 -4.23 -0.90
N GLY A 35 7.03 -3.17 -1.05
CA GLY A 35 7.54 -1.82 -1.26
C GLY A 35 7.04 -0.87 -0.19
N VAL A 36 7.93 -0.03 0.32
CA VAL A 36 7.59 1.06 1.22
C VAL A 36 8.38 2.31 0.83
N ALA A 37 7.72 3.46 0.90
CA ALA A 37 8.36 4.75 0.71
C ALA A 37 7.68 5.83 1.56
N VAL A 38 8.37 6.95 1.77
CA VAL A 38 7.83 8.13 2.46
C VAL A 38 7.78 9.28 1.46
N ALA A 39 6.61 9.91 1.32
CA ALA A 39 6.37 11.06 0.46
C ALA A 39 5.78 12.21 1.30
N GLY A 40 6.63 13.14 1.76
CA GLY A 40 6.22 14.14 2.74
C GLY A 40 5.73 13.48 4.02
N ASP A 41 4.50 13.80 4.44
CA ASP A 41 3.86 13.20 5.61
C ASP A 41 3.13 11.88 5.31
N TRP A 42 3.33 11.28 4.13
CA TRP A 42 2.70 10.00 3.79
C TRP A 42 3.68 8.84 3.87
N LEU A 43 3.32 7.80 4.63
CA LEU A 43 3.86 6.46 4.47
C LEU A 43 3.06 5.75 3.36
N VAL A 44 3.72 5.35 2.29
CA VAL A 44 3.10 4.64 1.15
C VAL A 44 3.64 3.22 1.08
N VAL A 45 2.74 2.25 0.99
CA VAL A 45 3.05 0.82 0.94
C VAL A 45 2.48 0.22 -0.34
N ALA A 46 3.30 -0.55 -1.06
CA ALA A 46 2.86 -1.42 -2.12
C ALA A 46 2.26 -2.68 -1.51
N ASP A 47 0.94 -2.81 -1.57
CA ASP A 47 0.21 -4.01 -1.14
C ASP A 47 0.10 -4.98 -2.32
N THR A 48 1.23 -5.65 -2.61
CA THR A 48 1.53 -6.28 -3.90
C THR A 48 0.48 -7.28 -4.34
N ALA A 49 0.09 -8.23 -3.50
CA ALA A 49 -0.85 -9.28 -3.88
C ALA A 49 -2.29 -8.77 -4.02
N ASN A 50 -2.60 -7.59 -3.45
CA ASN A 50 -3.87 -6.90 -3.68
C ASN A 50 -3.80 -5.92 -4.87
N SER A 51 -2.63 -5.77 -5.51
CA SER A 51 -2.41 -4.85 -6.65
C SER A 51 -2.86 -3.42 -6.36
N ARG A 52 -2.45 -2.87 -5.22
CA ARG A 52 -2.81 -1.51 -4.78
C ARG A 52 -1.69 -0.83 -4.01
N LEU A 53 -1.77 0.48 -3.89
CA LEU A 53 -1.00 1.26 -2.93
C LEU A 53 -1.91 1.69 -1.79
N LEU A 54 -1.42 1.56 -0.56
CA LEU A 54 -2.05 2.14 0.64
C LEU A 54 -1.18 3.25 1.20
N GLY A 55 -1.82 4.30 1.72
CA GLY A 55 -1.16 5.45 2.33
C GLY A 55 -1.66 5.72 3.73
N TRP A 56 -0.76 6.02 4.66
CA TRP A 56 -1.08 6.53 5.99
C TRP A 56 -0.43 7.89 6.17
N LYS A 57 -1.18 8.86 6.70
CA LYS A 57 -0.62 10.15 7.11
C LYS A 57 0.20 9.98 8.37
N LYS A 58 1.23 10.80 8.50
CA LYS A 58 2.08 10.87 9.68
C LYS A 58 1.20 11.20 10.90
N PRO A 59 1.16 10.31 11.90
CA PRO A 59 0.43 10.58 13.14
C PRO A 59 1.24 11.53 14.03
N GLU A 60 0.59 12.11 15.04
CA GLU A 60 1.30 12.80 16.13
C GLU A 60 2.12 11.83 16.99
N SER A 61 1.64 10.59 17.15
CA SER A 61 2.31 9.54 17.91
C SER A 61 2.34 8.24 17.11
N ILE A 62 3.50 7.59 17.02
CA ILE A 62 3.62 6.30 16.31
C ILE A 62 2.69 5.24 16.89
N LEU A 63 2.43 5.27 18.21
CA LEU A 63 1.57 4.31 18.89
C LEU A 63 0.12 4.37 18.43
N SER A 64 -0.32 5.51 17.85
CA SER A 64 -1.68 5.62 17.33
C SER A 64 -1.87 4.88 16.01
N LEU A 65 -0.83 4.33 15.39
CA LEU A 65 -0.94 3.60 14.12
C LEU A 65 -1.36 2.14 14.27
N GLN A 66 -1.40 1.59 15.49
CA GLN A 66 -1.74 0.18 15.69
C GLN A 66 -3.16 -0.12 15.18
N GLY A 67 -3.27 -1.01 14.19
CA GLY A 67 -4.55 -1.42 13.61
C GLY A 67 -5.28 -0.34 12.81
N VAL A 68 -4.67 0.82 12.54
CA VAL A 68 -5.31 1.94 11.86
C VAL A 68 -5.55 1.66 10.37
N MET A 69 -6.70 2.13 9.90
CA MET A 69 -7.07 2.13 8.49
C MET A 69 -6.18 3.09 7.69
N ALA A 70 -5.77 2.68 6.50
CA ALA A 70 -5.11 3.57 5.54
C ALA A 70 -6.01 4.76 5.19
N ASP A 71 -5.41 5.94 5.15
CA ASP A 71 -6.05 7.20 4.75
C ASP A 71 -6.19 7.33 3.22
N GLY A 72 -5.34 6.63 2.48
CA GLY A 72 -5.24 6.73 1.02
C GLY A 72 -5.24 5.37 0.33
N LEU A 73 -5.84 5.34 -0.85
CA LEU A 73 -5.86 4.19 -1.75
C LEU A 73 -5.54 4.65 -3.18
N ALA A 74 -4.72 3.88 -3.87
CA ALA A 74 -4.53 4.02 -5.31
C ALA A 74 -4.33 2.65 -5.99
N GLY A 75 -4.57 2.59 -7.30
CA GLY A 75 -4.49 1.34 -8.08
C GLY A 75 -5.75 0.48 -8.07
N GLN A 76 -6.66 0.71 -7.12
CA GLN A 76 -7.93 -0.02 -6.97
C GLN A 76 -9.13 0.92 -6.79
N ILE A 77 -10.34 0.37 -6.95
CA ILE A 77 -11.59 1.13 -6.88
C ILE A 77 -11.96 1.47 -5.43
N ASN A 78 -11.76 0.52 -4.51
CA ASN A 78 -12.04 0.68 -3.08
C ASN A 78 -11.16 -0.26 -2.25
N PHE A 79 -11.21 -0.12 -0.91
CA PHE A 79 -10.38 -0.91 0.01
C PHE A 79 -10.71 -2.41 0.08
N GLN A 80 -11.83 -2.85 -0.50
CA GLN A 80 -12.20 -4.28 -0.59
C GLN A 80 -11.83 -4.88 -1.96
N SER A 81 -11.39 -4.05 -2.90
CA SER A 81 -10.99 -4.48 -4.23
C SER A 81 -9.57 -5.05 -4.21
N LYS A 82 -9.38 -6.15 -4.96
CA LYS A 82 -8.09 -6.79 -5.22
C LYS A 82 -8.07 -7.34 -6.65
N GLY A 83 -6.94 -7.92 -7.02
CA GLY A 83 -6.73 -8.52 -8.33
C GLY A 83 -6.13 -7.54 -9.33
N GLU A 84 -5.44 -8.10 -10.31
CA GLU A 84 -4.64 -7.40 -11.30
C GLU A 84 -5.50 -6.40 -12.07
N ASN A 85 -5.03 -5.18 -12.23
CA ASN A 85 -5.65 -4.14 -13.05
C ASN A 85 -7.15 -3.92 -12.78
N ARG A 86 -7.56 -3.94 -11.49
CA ARG A 86 -8.96 -3.81 -11.04
C ARG A 86 -9.83 -4.98 -11.47
N ASN A 87 -9.53 -6.16 -10.92
CA ASN A 87 -10.25 -7.42 -11.16
C ASN A 87 -10.03 -8.00 -12.56
N PHE A 88 -8.77 -8.33 -12.88
CA PHE A 88 -8.32 -8.93 -14.13
C PHE A 88 -8.65 -8.08 -15.37
N GLY A 89 -8.67 -6.76 -15.20
CA GLY A 89 -8.94 -5.80 -16.26
C GLY A 89 -7.74 -5.52 -17.16
N LEU A 90 -7.94 -4.65 -18.14
CA LEU A 90 -6.83 -4.10 -18.94
C LEU A 90 -6.04 -3.06 -18.12
N PRO A 91 -4.71 -2.95 -18.30
CA PRO A 91 -3.91 -1.92 -17.65
C PRO A 91 -4.41 -0.51 -17.98
N LYS A 92 -4.59 0.30 -16.94
CA LYS A 92 -4.98 1.72 -17.03
C LYS A 92 -3.92 2.59 -16.35
N ARG A 93 -4.11 3.92 -16.42
CA ARG A 93 -3.24 4.91 -15.76
C ARG A 93 -3.25 4.78 -14.24
N ASP A 94 -4.36 4.30 -13.70
CA ASP A 94 -4.71 4.26 -12.28
C ASP A 94 -4.95 2.81 -11.78
N SER A 95 -4.34 1.83 -12.44
CA SER A 95 -4.39 0.42 -12.07
C SER A 95 -2.98 -0.16 -11.91
N LEU A 96 -2.86 -1.23 -11.13
CA LEU A 96 -1.60 -1.93 -10.86
C LEU A 96 -1.77 -3.43 -11.00
N ASN A 97 -0.67 -4.15 -11.13
CA ASN A 97 -0.57 -5.59 -11.21
C ASN A 97 0.75 -6.00 -10.54
N TRP A 98 0.65 -6.58 -9.33
CA TRP A 98 1.82 -6.98 -8.55
C TRP A 98 2.85 -5.85 -8.44
N CYS A 99 2.45 -4.72 -7.84
CA CYS A 99 3.37 -3.60 -7.62
C CYS A 99 4.39 -3.94 -6.52
N TYR A 100 5.69 -3.82 -6.82
CA TYR A 100 6.77 -4.12 -5.87
C TYR A 100 7.40 -2.83 -5.32
N GLY A 101 8.57 -2.45 -5.84
CA GLY A 101 9.34 -1.32 -5.32
C GLY A 101 8.65 0.01 -5.56
N ILE A 102 8.69 0.87 -4.55
CA ILE A 102 8.32 2.29 -4.64
C ILE A 102 9.53 3.12 -4.23
N LYS A 103 9.83 4.16 -4.99
CA LYS A 103 10.78 5.21 -4.62
C LYS A 103 10.17 6.58 -4.86
N ILE A 104 10.54 7.55 -4.02
CA ILE A 104 10.12 8.94 -4.18
C ILE A 104 11.32 9.74 -4.69
N CYS A 105 11.11 10.48 -5.76
CA CYS A 105 12.07 11.41 -6.35
C CYS A 105 11.40 12.78 -6.49
N GLY A 106 11.72 13.69 -5.57
CA GLY A 106 10.97 14.96 -5.43
C GLY A 106 9.49 14.67 -5.21
N ASN A 107 8.65 15.17 -6.12
CA ASN A 107 7.20 14.98 -6.06
C ASN A 107 6.70 13.76 -6.85
N THR A 108 7.60 12.88 -7.29
CA THR A 108 7.23 11.74 -8.13
C THR A 108 7.44 10.43 -7.38
N ALA A 109 6.38 9.64 -7.24
CA ALA A 109 6.49 8.22 -6.95
C ALA A 109 6.87 7.46 -8.22
N VAL A 110 7.94 6.69 -8.13
CA VAL A 110 8.41 5.74 -9.13
C VAL A 110 8.05 4.35 -8.64
N ILE A 111 7.12 3.69 -9.33
CA ILE A 111 6.53 2.42 -8.91
C ILE A 111 6.88 1.34 -9.93
N ALA A 112 7.45 0.23 -9.46
CA ALA A 112 7.61 -0.98 -10.25
C ALA A 112 6.27 -1.72 -10.32
N ASP A 113 5.55 -1.57 -11.42
CA ASP A 113 4.30 -2.28 -11.73
C ASP A 113 4.66 -3.59 -12.46
N SER A 114 5.31 -4.49 -11.72
CA SER A 114 6.09 -5.61 -12.27
C SER A 114 5.24 -6.60 -13.06
N GLY A 115 4.02 -6.90 -12.61
CA GLY A 115 3.13 -7.80 -13.35
C GLY A 115 2.67 -7.24 -14.71
N ASN A 116 2.77 -5.92 -14.90
CA ASN A 116 2.51 -5.24 -16.17
C ASN A 116 3.79 -4.87 -16.93
N ASN A 117 4.97 -5.29 -16.48
CA ASN A 117 6.26 -4.98 -17.11
C ASN A 117 6.50 -3.47 -17.35
N ARG A 118 6.06 -2.61 -16.42
CA ARG A 118 6.19 -1.16 -16.58
C ARG A 118 6.63 -0.46 -15.30
N ILE A 119 7.23 0.72 -15.48
CA ILE A 119 7.48 1.68 -14.41
C ILE A 119 6.45 2.79 -14.52
N LEU A 120 5.76 3.08 -13.43
CA LEU A 120 4.81 4.17 -13.34
C LEU A 120 5.43 5.35 -12.60
N LEU A 121 5.26 6.54 -13.17
CA LEU A 121 5.66 7.81 -12.59
C LEU A 121 4.40 8.56 -12.18
N TRP A 122 4.13 8.61 -10.88
CA TRP A 122 2.94 9.26 -10.33
C TRP A 122 3.35 10.53 -9.60
N GLN A 123 2.82 11.67 -10.04
CA GLN A 123 3.07 12.94 -9.37
C GLN A 123 2.12 13.10 -8.19
N PHE A 124 2.69 13.43 -7.03
CA PHE A 124 1.93 14.02 -5.93
C PHE A 124 1.84 15.51 -6.21
N ASN A 125 0.63 16.03 -6.39
CA ASN A 125 0.43 17.46 -6.31
C ASN A 125 0.77 17.87 -4.88
N ASN A 126 1.62 18.89 -4.72
CA ASN A 126 1.84 19.51 -3.41
C ASN A 126 0.46 19.85 -2.84
N LEU A 127 0.06 19.14 -1.78
CA LEU A 127 -1.06 19.56 -0.94
C LEU A 127 -0.63 20.77 -0.12
#